data_AF-A0A959TNK1-F1
#
_entry.id   AF-A0A959TNK1-F1
#
_cell.length_a   1.000
_cell.length_b   1.000
_cell.length_c   1.000
_cell.angle_alpha   90.00
_cell.angle_beta   90.00
_cell.angle_gamma   90.00
#
_symmetry.space_group_name_H-M   'P 1'
#
loop_
_entity.id
_entity.type
_entity.pdbx_description
1 polymer ?
#
loop_
_entity_poly.entity_id
_entity_poly.type
_entity_poly.pdbx_seq_one_letter_code
_entity_poly.pdbx_strand_id
1 'polypeptide(L)'
;MNEPTITRPVAPTDVRPKEMSAVEARAEAQRIAFGPILFQACWYMQRKGLFDLLARGRTKGLSREEILATSGISSYALTVLIDMTVTGGVLWEREGRFGLTKVGLMLAHDRMTKVNMDFTGDVCYEGMA
;
A
#
# COMPACT_ATOMS: atom_id res chain seq x y z
N MET A 1 -23.56 28.03 -38.07
CA MET A 1 -22.36 27.42 -37.44
C MET A 1 -22.85 26.20 -36.70
N ASN A 2 -22.48 25.00 -37.15
CA ASN A 2 -22.84 23.76 -36.45
C ASN A 2 -21.74 23.46 -35.45
N GLU A 3 -22.11 23.25 -34.19
CA GLU A 3 -21.18 22.82 -33.15
C GLU A 3 -20.63 21.42 -33.47
N PRO A 4 -19.33 21.15 -33.23
CA PRO A 4 -18.77 19.82 -33.40
C PRO A 4 -19.30 18.88 -32.31
N THR A 5 -20.09 17.88 -32.70
CA THR A 5 -20.51 16.78 -31.84
C THR A 5 -19.30 15.97 -31.41
N ILE A 6 -18.84 16.17 -30.17
CA ILE A 6 -17.84 15.29 -29.55
C ILE A 6 -18.54 13.99 -29.15
N THR A 7 -18.39 12.95 -29.96
CA THR A 7 -18.85 11.60 -29.59
C THR A 7 -17.94 11.03 -28.52
N ARG A 8 -18.47 10.84 -27.31
CA ARG A 8 -17.76 10.18 -26.23
C ARG A 8 -17.43 8.75 -26.67
N PRO A 9 -16.17 8.27 -26.58
CA PRO A 9 -15.86 6.90 -26.91
C PRO A 9 -16.70 5.96 -26.04
N VAL A 10 -17.47 5.10 -26.68
CA VAL A 10 -18.28 4.07 -26.02
C VAL A 10 -17.30 3.02 -25.52
N ALA A 11 -17.21 2.83 -24.21
CA ALA A 11 -16.38 1.79 -23.62
C ALA A 11 -16.81 0.41 -24.19
N PRO A 12 -15.87 -0.54 -24.41
CA PRO A 12 -16.21 -1.88 -24.87
C PRO A 12 -17.30 -2.48 -23.97
N THR A 13 -18.42 -2.87 -24.59
CA THR A 13 -19.63 -3.34 -23.89
C THR A 13 -19.57 -4.81 -23.45
N ASP A 14 -18.49 -5.52 -23.78
CA ASP A 14 -18.26 -6.91 -23.38
C ASP A 14 -17.06 -7.02 -22.43
N VAL A 15 -17.27 -6.65 -21.17
CA VAL A 15 -16.31 -6.91 -20.09
C VAL A 15 -16.61 -8.30 -19.54
N ARG A 16 -15.93 -9.32 -20.08
CA ARG A 16 -16.00 -10.67 -19.50
C ARG A 16 -15.35 -10.67 -18.11
N PRO A 17 -15.98 -11.30 -17.09
CA PRO A 17 -15.37 -11.41 -15.77
C PRO A 17 -14.01 -12.10 -15.87
N LYS A 18 -13.02 -11.58 -15.14
CA LYS A 18 -11.75 -12.29 -14.98
C LYS A 18 -12.03 -13.64 -14.33
N GLU A 19 -11.54 -14.72 -14.92
CA GLU A 19 -11.64 -16.05 -14.32
C GLU A 19 -10.83 -16.08 -13.01
N MET A 20 -11.49 -16.49 -11.92
CA MET A 20 -10.92 -16.61 -10.59
C MET A 20 -11.54 -17.83 -9.90
N SER A 21 -10.72 -18.58 -9.17
CA SER A 21 -11.23 -19.59 -8.24
C SER A 21 -11.99 -18.92 -7.09
N ALA A 22 -12.88 -19.68 -6.43
CA ALA A 22 -13.60 -19.19 -5.25
C ALA A 22 -12.65 -18.74 -4.13
N VAL A 23 -11.48 -19.38 -4.01
CA VAL A 23 -10.45 -19.03 -3.02
C VAL A 23 -9.82 -17.68 -3.35
N GLU A 24 -9.47 -17.43 -4.61
CA GLU A 24 -8.92 -16.14 -5.05
C GLU A 24 -9.95 -15.01 -4.91
N ALA A 25 -11.21 -15.27 -5.28
CA ALA A 25 -12.29 -14.30 -5.14
C ALA A 25 -12.52 -13.93 -3.66
N ARG A 26 -12.49 -14.92 -2.76
CA ARG A 26 -12.57 -14.67 -1.32
C ARG A 26 -11.37 -13.87 -0.83
N ALA A 27 -10.17 -14.19 -1.29
CA ALA A 27 -8.97 -13.44 -0.91
C ALA A 27 -9.08 -11.97 -1.33
N GLU A 28 -9.52 -11.71 -2.57
CA GLU A 28 -9.69 -10.33 -3.08
C GLU A 28 -10.78 -9.56 -2.31
N ALA A 29 -11.90 -10.19 -1.99
CA ALA A 29 -12.94 -9.57 -1.16
C ALA A 29 -12.41 -9.19 0.24
N GLN A 30 -11.55 -10.02 0.83
CA GLN A 30 -10.89 -9.69 2.09
C GLN A 30 -9.88 -8.55 1.92
N ARG A 31 -9.13 -8.50 0.81
CA ARG A 31 -8.23 -7.35 0.53
C ARG A 31 -9.00 -6.04 0.48
N ILE A 32 -10.20 -6.03 -0.10
CA ILE A 32 -11.09 -4.85 -0.12
C ILE A 32 -11.55 -4.51 1.30
N ALA A 33 -12.06 -5.49 2.06
CA ALA A 33 -12.58 -5.26 3.42
C ALA A 33 -11.52 -4.73 4.39
N PHE A 34 -10.27 -5.21 4.28
CA PHE A 34 -9.13 -4.75 5.07
C PHE A 34 -8.38 -3.57 4.46
N GLY A 35 -8.79 -3.12 3.26
CA GLY A 35 -8.19 -2.03 2.51
C GLY A 35 -7.96 -0.75 3.35
N PRO A 36 -8.97 -0.25 4.10
CA PRO A 36 -8.80 0.94 4.92
C PRO A 36 -7.70 0.80 5.99
N ILE A 37 -7.61 -0.38 6.62
CA ILE A 37 -6.66 -0.62 7.71
C ILE A 37 -5.23 -0.74 7.15
N LEU A 38 -5.06 -1.49 6.04
CA LEU A 38 -3.78 -1.62 5.37
C LEU A 38 -3.31 -0.28 4.78
N PHE A 39 -4.24 0.51 4.21
CA PHE A 39 -3.96 1.85 3.72
C PHE A 39 -3.39 2.73 4.84
N GLN A 40 -4.07 2.79 5.99
CA GLN A 40 -3.64 3.64 7.12
C GLN A 40 -2.27 3.21 7.65
N ALA A 41 -1.99 1.91 7.73
CA ALA A 41 -0.67 1.41 8.10
C ALA A 41 0.42 1.89 7.12
N CYS A 42 0.19 1.73 5.82
CA CYS A 42 1.15 2.15 4.79
C CYS A 42 1.33 3.67 4.77
N TRP A 43 0.24 4.43 4.89
CA TRP A 43 0.26 5.89 4.89
C TRP A 43 1.02 6.45 6.10
N TYR A 44 0.79 5.89 7.29
CA TYR A 44 1.57 6.22 8.49
C TYR A 44 3.06 5.92 8.30
N MET A 45 3.41 4.74 7.75
CA MET A 45 4.80 4.37 7.47
C MET A 45 5.47 5.32 6.48
N GLN A 46 4.76 5.77 5.44
CA GLN A 46 5.23 6.77 4.49
C GLN A 46 5.54 8.10 5.19
N ARG A 47 4.61 8.63 6.00
CA ARG A 47 4.81 9.90 6.73
C ARG A 47 5.94 9.85 7.75
N LYS A 48 6.23 8.66 8.29
CA LYS A 48 7.36 8.42 9.21
C LYS A 48 8.68 8.08 8.51
N GLY A 49 8.73 8.06 7.18
CA GLY A 49 9.94 7.73 6.42
C GLY A 49 10.40 6.27 6.58
N LEU A 50 9.51 5.37 7.01
CA LEU A 50 9.87 3.97 7.28
C LEU A 50 10.13 3.18 6.00
N PHE A 51 9.43 3.51 4.91
CA PHE A 51 9.73 2.89 3.62
C PHE A 51 11.12 3.27 3.10
N ASP A 52 11.53 4.54 3.28
CA ASP A 52 12.88 4.98 2.90
C ASP A 52 13.96 4.33 3.79
N LEU A 53 13.67 4.14 5.08
CA LEU A 53 14.53 3.38 5.99
C LEU A 53 14.68 1.92 5.53
N LEU A 54 13.57 1.23 5.29
CA LEU A 54 13.55 -0.17 4.86
C LEU A 54 14.22 -0.37 3.48
N ALA A 55 14.11 0.60 2.57
CA ALA A 55 14.79 0.58 1.28
C ALA A 55 16.33 0.53 1.42
N ARG A 56 16.89 1.12 2.48
CA ARG A 56 18.35 1.06 2.77
C ARG A 56 18.82 -0.34 3.13
N GLY A 57 17.95 -1.17 3.71
CA GLY A 57 18.25 -2.58 4.05
C GLY A 57 18.42 -3.49 2.83
N ARG A 58 17.95 -3.07 1.65
CA ARG A 58 18.04 -3.81 0.37
C ARG A 58 17.64 -5.29 0.53
N THR A 59 18.44 -6.21 0.00
CA THR A 59 18.21 -7.66 0.06
C THR A 59 18.45 -8.27 1.44
N LYS A 60 19.20 -7.59 2.32
CA LYS A 60 19.44 -8.03 3.70
C LYS A 60 18.25 -7.72 4.60
N GLY A 61 17.45 -6.72 4.26
CA GLY A 61 16.42 -6.18 5.12
C GLY A 61 16.99 -5.53 6.38
N LEU A 62 16.12 -5.26 7.36
CA LEU A 62 16.46 -4.73 8.69
C LEU A 62 15.79 -5.57 9.77
N SER A 63 16.44 -5.75 10.92
CA SER A 63 15.78 -6.28 12.10
C SER A 63 14.84 -5.25 12.71
N ARG A 64 13.94 -5.71 13.57
CA ARG A 64 13.02 -4.85 14.31
C ARG A 64 13.75 -3.82 15.17
N GLU A 65 14.85 -4.21 15.79
CA GLU A 65 15.70 -3.36 16.63
C GLU A 65 16.37 -2.26 15.79
N GLU A 66 16.88 -2.62 14.60
CA GLU A 66 17.46 -1.67 13.64
C GLU A 66 16.42 -0.62 13.20
N ILE A 67 15.17 -1.04 12.97
CA ILE A 67 14.07 -0.15 12.60
C ILE A 67 13.65 0.72 13.79
N LEU A 68 13.52 0.14 14.99
CA LEU A 68 13.10 0.85 16.19
C LEU A 68 14.08 1.96 16.58
N ALA A 69 15.38 1.69 16.45
CA ALA A 69 16.44 2.64 16.80
C ALA A 69 16.41 3.95 15.99
N THR A 70 15.79 3.94 14.80
CA THR A 70 15.82 5.07 13.86
C THR A 70 14.44 5.65 13.54
N SER A 71 13.35 4.97 13.93
CA SER A 71 11.98 5.31 13.54
C SER A 71 11.28 6.32 14.46
N GLY A 72 11.68 6.40 15.73
CA GLY A 72 11.03 7.25 16.72
C GLY A 72 9.57 6.86 17.04
N ILE A 73 9.18 5.62 16.74
CA ILE A 73 7.85 5.07 17.09
C ILE A 73 7.97 4.07 18.24
N SER A 74 6.86 3.81 18.94
CA SER A 74 6.88 2.82 20.03
C SER A 74 7.10 1.41 19.48
N SER A 75 7.70 0.55 20.29
CA SER A 75 7.89 -0.88 19.94
C SER A 75 6.56 -1.55 19.58
N TYR A 76 5.49 -1.25 20.33
CA TYR A 76 4.15 -1.76 20.03
C TYR A 76 3.62 -1.29 18.67
N ALA A 77 3.73 0.01 18.35
CA ALA A 77 3.29 0.54 17.06
C ALA A 77 4.08 -0.10 15.91
N LEU A 78 5.41 -0.26 16.08
CA LEU A 78 6.24 -0.94 15.09
C LEU A 78 5.79 -2.40 14.87
N THR A 79 5.42 -3.12 15.92
CA THR A 79 4.84 -4.47 15.81
C THR A 79 3.60 -4.50 14.96
N VAL A 80 2.62 -3.67 15.31
CA VAL A 80 1.35 -3.64 14.59
C VAL A 80 1.59 -3.29 13.11
N LEU A 81 2.46 -2.31 12.82
CA LEU A 81 2.76 -1.92 11.44
C LEU A 81 3.46 -3.01 10.64
N ILE A 82 4.46 -3.68 11.22
CA ILE A 82 5.17 -4.78 10.56
C ILE A 82 4.18 -5.93 10.28
N ASP A 83 3.41 -6.36 11.27
CA ASP A 83 2.51 -7.51 11.12
C ASP A 83 1.45 -7.24 10.03
N MET A 84 0.91 -6.01 10.01
CA MET A 84 -0.05 -5.57 9.00
C MET A 84 0.57 -5.51 7.59
N THR A 85 1.79 -5.01 7.47
CA THR A 85 2.43 -4.81 6.15
C THR A 85 3.08 -6.09 5.60
N VAL A 86 3.51 -7.02 6.45
CA VAL A 86 3.88 -8.38 6.05
C VAL A 86 2.64 -9.12 5.54
N THR A 87 1.55 -9.13 6.32
CA THR A 87 0.28 -9.77 5.93
C THR A 87 -0.31 -9.15 4.66
N GLY A 88 -0.19 -7.82 4.52
CA GLY A 88 -0.62 -7.08 3.33
C GLY A 88 0.22 -7.33 2.08
N GLY A 89 1.38 -7.99 2.19
CA GLY A 89 2.30 -8.24 1.07
C GLY A 89 3.15 -7.02 0.69
N VAL A 90 3.26 -6.04 1.57
CA VAL A 90 4.08 -4.82 1.39
C VAL A 90 5.51 -5.06 1.84
N LEU A 91 5.69 -5.80 2.94
CA LEU A 91 6.99 -6.28 3.42
C LEU A 91 7.11 -7.79 3.23
N TRP A 92 8.34 -8.25 3.03
CA TRP A 92 8.70 -9.65 3.26
C TRP A 92 9.36 -9.79 4.63
N GLU A 93 9.24 -10.97 5.22
CA GLU A 93 9.97 -11.37 6.42
C GLU A 93 10.80 -12.62 6.13
N ARG A 94 12.06 -12.63 6.57
CA ARG A 94 12.93 -13.81 6.55
C ARG A 94 13.88 -13.75 7.73
N GLU A 95 13.89 -14.79 8.56
CA GLU A 95 14.82 -14.92 9.69
C GLU A 95 14.82 -13.69 10.62
N GLY A 96 13.63 -13.15 10.91
CA GLY A 96 13.46 -11.95 11.76
C GLY A 96 13.92 -10.64 11.13
N ARG A 97 14.16 -10.63 9.81
CA ARG A 97 14.51 -9.44 9.02
C ARG A 97 13.40 -9.09 8.06
N PHE A 98 13.17 -7.79 7.91
CA PHE A 98 12.09 -7.23 7.11
C PHE A 98 12.65 -6.40 5.97
N GLY A 99 12.05 -6.51 4.79
CA GLY A 99 12.38 -5.67 3.66
C GLY A 99 11.21 -5.44 2.73
N LEU A 100 11.38 -4.55 1.75
CA LEU A 100 10.31 -4.19 0.83
C LEU A 100 10.08 -5.29 -0.21
N THR A 101 8.80 -5.64 -0.43
CA THR A 101 8.41 -6.35 -1.65
C THR A 101 8.44 -5.38 -2.84
N LYS A 102 8.11 -5.86 -4.05
CA LYS A 102 7.92 -4.97 -5.20
C LYS A 102 6.81 -3.94 -4.94
N VAL A 103 5.74 -4.32 -4.23
CA VAL A 103 4.66 -3.40 -3.83
C VAL A 103 5.21 -2.35 -2.86
N GLY A 104 5.96 -2.78 -1.84
CA GLY A 104 6.63 -1.86 -0.92
C GLY A 104 7.58 -0.87 -1.61
N LEU A 105 8.31 -1.31 -2.64
CA LEU A 105 9.18 -0.43 -3.44
C LEU A 105 8.38 0.61 -4.24
N MET A 106 7.21 0.26 -4.78
CA MET A 106 6.33 1.24 -5.43
C MET A 106 5.80 2.27 -4.43
N LEU A 107 5.36 1.84 -3.25
CA LEU A 107 4.97 2.76 -2.16
C LEU A 107 6.13 3.68 -1.74
N ALA A 108 7.37 3.15 -1.73
CA ALA A 108 8.56 3.88 -1.34
C ALA A 108 9.03 4.91 -2.38
N HIS A 109 8.85 4.65 -3.68
CA HIS A 109 9.56 5.40 -4.73
C HIS A 109 8.71 5.83 -5.91
N ASP A 110 7.55 5.23 -6.14
CA ASP A 110 6.66 5.66 -7.23
C ASP A 110 5.96 6.97 -6.87
N ARG A 111 6.28 8.03 -7.62
CA ARG A 111 5.76 9.38 -7.36
C ARG A 111 4.25 9.44 -7.44
N MET A 112 3.64 8.77 -8.42
CA MET A 112 2.18 8.80 -8.59
C MET A 112 1.48 8.14 -7.40
N THR A 113 1.99 7.00 -6.96
CA THR A 113 1.48 6.28 -5.79
C THR A 113 1.54 7.14 -4.54
N LYS A 114 2.67 7.82 -4.29
CA LYS A 114 2.79 8.74 -3.13
C LYS A 114 1.76 9.85 -3.17
N VAL A 115 1.61 10.52 -4.32
CA VAL A 115 0.61 11.58 -4.51
C VAL A 115 -0.81 11.06 -4.26
N ASN A 116 -1.14 9.87 -4.75
CA ASN A 116 -2.46 9.26 -4.53
C ASN A 116 -2.69 8.90 -3.06
N MET A 117 -1.66 8.43 -2.34
CA MET A 117 -1.75 8.14 -0.91
C MET A 117 -1.92 9.40 -0.08
N ASP A 118 -1.16 10.45 -0.37
CA ASP A 118 -1.27 11.74 0.32
C ASP A 118 -2.66 12.34 0.07
N PHE A 119 -3.13 12.37 -1.18
CA PHE A 119 -4.49 12.83 -1.50
C PHE A 119 -5.58 12.01 -0.79
N THR A 120 -5.46 10.68 -0.79
CA THR A 120 -6.47 9.84 -0.14
C THR A 120 -6.47 10.05 1.38
N GLY A 121 -5.30 10.15 2.00
CA GLY A 121 -5.14 10.35 3.44
C GLY A 121 -5.57 11.74 3.90
N ASP A 122 -5.10 12.78 3.22
CA ASP A 122 -5.29 14.18 3.61
C ASP A 122 -6.62 14.78 3.08
N VAL A 123 -7.27 14.18 2.06
CA VAL A 123 -8.52 14.74 1.48
C VAL A 123 -9.68 13.76 1.58
N CYS A 124 -9.53 12.54 1.05
CA CYS A 124 -10.66 11.60 1.00
C CYS A 124 -11.09 11.11 2.38
N TYR A 125 -10.13 10.86 3.29
CA TYR A 125 -10.43 10.46 4.66
C TYR A 125 -10.90 11.62 5.54
N GLU A 126 -10.46 12.85 5.31
CA GLU A 126 -11.02 14.02 6.00
C GLU A 126 -12.51 14.18 5.67
N GLY A 127 -12.92 13.98 4.42
CA GLY A 127 -14.34 14.05 4.03
C GLY A 127 -15.24 12.92 4.57
N MET A 128 -14.67 11.89 5.21
CA MET A 128 -15.40 10.79 5.83
C MET A 128 -15.53 10.92 7.35
N ALA A 129 -14.85 11.90 7.97
CA ALA A 129 -14.88 12.17 9.42
C ALA A 129 -15.98 13.19 9.78
#